data_AF-A0A7S0KQQ4-F1
#
_entry.id   AF-A0A7S0KQQ4-F1
#
_cell.length_a   1.000
_cell.length_b   1.000
_cell.length_c   1.000
_cell.angle_alpha   90.00
_cell.angle_beta   90.00
_cell.angle_gamma   90.00
#
_symmetry.space_group_name_H-M   'P 1'
#
loop_
_entity.id
_entity.type
_entity.pdbx_description
1 polymer ?
#
loop_
_entity_poly.entity_id
_entity_poly.type
_entity_poly.pdbx_seq_one_letter_code
_entity_poly.pdbx_strand_id
1 'polypeptide(L)'
;KSASVFAAMVSAVAAVARHATEARVNQLVEDVAAAYESVDDDNHERRATLAAALALELSRNASDALRDHATKILPLAFVGRFDADDKRRKKWEEVWEENSSGASSTVRLYLDEILASSLARLSSSQYQIKAQGASALAGLAVDAPDVVAGKAPTMLAALTKELPGRVWEGKESLFPAVADVVEKCPAAASTFGGGEVVKTLVAECAARKKSSYREAALRALDRSLAALAPPTVGPGGGPGGGPGGGAGGGAGAAESVDFFPAVFPLVRDTLDPPSSDSADASMNDAENLDRSTAGATSREMEEEAHRRASEAK
;
A
#
# COMPACT_ATOMS: atom_id res chain seq x y z
N LYS A 1 -18.96 -6.18 25.57
CA LYS A 1 -18.62 -5.31 26.74
C LYS A 1 -18.99 -3.87 26.36
N SER A 2 -19.46 -3.03 27.31
CA SER A 2 -19.75 -1.61 27.02
C SER A 2 -18.49 -0.89 26.52
N ALA A 3 -18.63 0.01 25.54
CA ALA A 3 -17.54 0.83 25.03
C ALA A 3 -16.91 1.71 26.13
N SER A 4 -17.72 2.19 27.07
CA SER A 4 -17.24 2.97 28.22
C SER A 4 -16.35 2.15 29.15
N VAL A 5 -16.72 0.89 29.41
CA VAL A 5 -15.92 -0.03 30.24
C VAL A 5 -14.60 -0.37 29.56
N PHE A 6 -14.63 -0.56 28.24
CA PHE A 6 -13.41 -0.79 27.46
C PHE A 6 -12.47 0.42 27.52
N ALA A 7 -12.96 1.63 27.28
CA ALA A 7 -12.15 2.85 27.36
C ALA A 7 -11.54 3.04 28.76
N ALA A 8 -12.34 2.86 29.83
CA ALA A 8 -11.85 2.94 31.20
C ALA A 8 -10.78 1.88 31.50
N MET A 9 -10.91 0.67 30.96
CA MET A 9 -9.92 -0.40 31.10
C MET A 9 -8.59 -0.03 30.42
N VAL A 10 -8.64 0.47 29.18
CA VAL A 10 -7.44 0.88 28.43
C VAL A 10 -6.72 2.01 29.17
N SER A 11 -7.46 3.03 29.61
CA SER A 11 -6.90 4.16 30.36
C SER A 11 -6.29 3.71 31.70
N ALA A 12 -6.92 2.78 32.41
CA ALA A 12 -6.37 2.21 33.64
C ALA A 12 -5.06 1.44 33.38
N VAL A 13 -4.97 0.66 32.30
CA VAL A 13 -3.74 -0.05 31.92
C VAL A 13 -2.60 0.93 31.63
N ALA A 14 -2.88 1.99 30.86
CA ALA A 14 -1.87 3.01 30.57
C ALA A 14 -1.42 3.78 31.82
N ALA A 15 -2.34 4.09 32.74
CA ALA A 15 -2.02 4.71 34.02
C ALA A 15 -1.14 3.81 34.90
N VAL A 16 -1.38 2.49 34.88
CA VAL A 16 -0.52 1.51 35.58
C VAL A 16 0.86 1.42 34.93
N ALA A 17 0.94 1.43 33.59
CA ALA A 17 2.20 1.36 32.86
C ALA A 17 3.17 2.50 33.26
N ARG A 18 2.65 3.70 33.52
CA ARG A 18 3.45 4.85 33.99
C ARG A 18 4.23 4.61 35.28
N HIS A 19 3.76 3.69 36.13
CA HIS A 19 4.39 3.37 37.42
C HIS A 19 4.94 1.95 37.48
N ALA A 20 4.89 1.22 36.35
CA ALA A 20 5.41 -0.14 36.27
C ALA A 20 6.93 -0.13 36.06
N THR A 21 7.58 -1.23 36.40
CA THR A 21 8.99 -1.46 36.05
C THR A 21 9.16 -1.48 34.53
N GLU A 22 10.29 -1.00 34.02
CA GLU A 22 10.64 -1.02 32.60
C GLU A 22 10.33 -2.37 31.93
N ALA A 23 10.83 -3.48 32.49
CA ALA A 23 10.58 -4.83 31.97
C ALA A 23 9.08 -5.18 31.75
N ARG A 24 8.17 -4.64 32.58
CA ARG A 24 6.73 -4.87 32.43
C ARG A 24 6.11 -4.00 31.36
N VAL A 25 6.59 -2.75 31.22
CA VAL A 25 6.15 -1.87 30.13
C VAL A 25 6.65 -2.42 28.80
N ASN A 26 7.89 -2.91 28.75
CA ASN A 26 8.44 -3.57 27.58
C ASN A 26 7.56 -4.75 27.17
N GLN A 27 7.24 -5.65 28.10
CA GLN A 27 6.33 -6.76 27.81
C GLN A 27 4.96 -6.30 27.33
N LEU A 28 4.38 -5.26 27.92
CA LEU A 28 3.09 -4.70 27.47
C LEU A 28 3.18 -4.18 26.03
N VAL A 29 4.27 -3.50 25.67
CA VAL A 29 4.48 -3.01 24.29
C VAL A 29 4.65 -4.16 23.31
N GLU A 30 5.38 -5.21 23.69
CA GLU A 30 5.46 -6.45 22.88
C GLU A 30 4.08 -7.09 22.67
N ASP A 31 3.28 -7.17 23.73
CA ASP A 31 1.94 -7.76 23.66
C ASP A 31 1.01 -6.92 22.77
N VAL A 32 1.11 -5.59 22.83
CA VAL A 32 0.37 -4.66 21.96
C VAL A 32 0.79 -4.84 20.50
N ALA A 33 2.10 -4.89 20.23
CA ALA A 33 2.61 -5.12 18.88
C ALA A 33 2.13 -6.45 18.32
N ALA A 34 2.34 -7.54 19.06
CA ALA A 34 1.91 -8.88 18.68
C ALA A 34 0.40 -8.97 18.46
N ALA A 35 -0.41 -8.26 19.27
CA ALA A 35 -1.86 -8.21 19.10
C ALA A 35 -2.31 -7.51 17.80
N TYR A 36 -1.53 -6.57 17.27
CA TYR A 36 -1.81 -5.91 15.99
C TYR A 36 -1.20 -6.64 14.79
N GLU A 37 -0.13 -7.40 14.98
CA GLU A 37 0.56 -8.15 13.91
C GLU A 37 -0.02 -9.54 13.67
N SER A 38 -0.67 -10.16 14.67
CA SER A 38 -1.27 -11.49 14.54
C SER A 38 -2.57 -11.44 13.73
N VAL A 39 -2.44 -11.12 12.43
CA VAL A 39 -3.56 -10.92 11.52
C VAL A 39 -4.38 -12.19 11.36
N ASP A 40 -3.75 -13.36 11.33
CA ASP A 40 -4.41 -14.66 11.12
C ASP A 40 -5.06 -15.26 12.39
N ASP A 41 -5.14 -14.50 13.48
CA ASP A 41 -5.82 -14.91 14.72
C ASP A 41 -7.35 -14.72 14.60
N ASP A 42 -8.15 -15.71 15.01
CA ASP A 42 -9.63 -15.63 14.97
C ASP A 42 -10.21 -14.42 15.72
N ASN A 43 -9.48 -13.90 16.72
CA ASN A 43 -9.84 -12.71 17.49
C ASN A 43 -9.09 -11.45 17.05
N HIS A 44 -8.45 -11.46 15.87
CA HIS A 44 -7.61 -10.36 15.39
C HIS A 44 -8.31 -9.01 15.47
N GLU A 45 -9.54 -8.87 14.96
CA GLU A 45 -10.30 -7.62 15.00
C GLU A 45 -10.38 -7.00 16.41
N ARG A 46 -10.65 -7.84 17.42
CA ARG A 46 -10.73 -7.41 18.82
C ARG A 46 -9.35 -7.10 19.39
N ARG A 47 -8.33 -7.91 19.07
CA ARG A 47 -6.94 -7.72 19.50
C ARG A 47 -6.34 -6.46 18.90
N ALA A 48 -6.53 -6.22 17.61
CA ALA A 48 -6.11 -5.03 16.88
C ALA A 48 -6.78 -3.76 17.41
N THR A 49 -8.08 -3.83 17.74
CA THR A 49 -8.80 -2.71 18.37
C THR A 49 -8.24 -2.37 19.75
N LEU A 50 -7.90 -3.39 20.55
CA LEU A 50 -7.24 -3.22 21.84
C LEU A 50 -5.83 -2.65 21.68
N ALA A 51 -5.06 -3.17 20.73
CA ALA A 51 -3.70 -2.72 20.46
C ALA A 51 -3.66 -1.24 20.07
N ALA A 52 -4.50 -0.80 19.12
CA ALA A 52 -4.58 0.60 18.72
C ALA A 52 -4.99 1.52 19.87
N ALA A 53 -5.92 1.08 20.72
CA ALA A 53 -6.35 1.85 21.90
C ALA A 53 -5.24 1.95 22.97
N LEU A 54 -4.55 0.85 23.25
CA LEU A 54 -3.45 0.84 24.21
C LEU A 54 -2.25 1.63 23.71
N ALA A 55 -1.89 1.51 22.43
CA ALA A 55 -0.78 2.27 21.84
C ALA A 55 -1.00 3.79 21.99
N LEU A 56 -2.22 4.27 21.74
CA LEU A 56 -2.57 5.69 21.92
C LEU A 56 -2.59 6.14 23.38
N GLU A 57 -3.12 5.32 24.29
CA GLU A 57 -3.10 5.71 25.70
C GLU A 57 -1.67 5.63 26.30
N LEU A 58 -0.83 4.71 25.81
CA LEU A 58 0.58 4.63 26.18
C LEU A 58 1.37 5.82 25.62
N SER A 59 1.11 6.26 24.38
CA SER A 59 1.79 7.44 23.82
C SER A 59 1.53 8.69 24.65
N ARG A 60 0.33 8.82 25.21
CA ARG A 60 -0.07 9.98 26.01
C ARG A 60 0.39 9.92 27.46
N ASN A 61 0.31 8.74 28.08
CA ASN A 61 0.48 8.62 29.53
C ASN A 61 1.83 8.00 29.94
N ALA A 62 2.53 7.35 29.01
CA ALA A 62 3.79 6.65 29.23
C ALA A 62 4.76 6.86 28.05
N SER A 63 4.80 8.09 27.51
CA SER A 63 5.57 8.45 26.30
C SER A 63 7.05 8.09 26.40
N ASP A 64 7.67 8.30 27.57
CA ASP A 64 9.08 7.95 27.79
C ASP A 64 9.33 6.46 27.64
N ALA A 65 8.43 5.62 28.18
CA ALA A 65 8.56 4.18 28.04
C ALA A 65 8.24 3.69 26.62
N LEU A 66 7.33 4.37 25.90
CA LEU A 66 7.03 4.05 24.51
C LEU A 66 8.19 4.40 23.56
N ARG A 67 8.95 5.46 23.88
CA ARG A 67 10.09 5.94 23.08
C ARG A 67 11.19 4.89 22.90
N ASP A 68 11.46 4.10 23.94
CA ASP A 68 12.45 3.02 23.90
C ASP A 68 12.03 1.86 22.97
N HIS A 69 10.76 1.85 22.55
CA HIS A 69 10.18 0.87 21.62
C HIS A 69 9.75 1.48 20.29
N ALA A 70 10.27 2.66 19.94
CA ALA A 70 9.94 3.35 18.71
C ALA A 70 10.18 2.49 17.45
N THR A 71 11.20 1.62 17.45
CA THR A 71 11.48 0.66 16.37
C THR A 71 10.37 -0.38 16.13
N LYS A 72 9.45 -0.55 17.07
CA LYS A 72 8.28 -1.43 16.92
C LYS A 72 7.00 -0.63 16.72
N ILE A 73 6.79 0.37 17.56
CA ILE A 73 5.53 1.12 17.57
C ILE A 73 5.40 2.03 16.35
N LEU A 74 6.45 2.69 15.90
CA LEU A 74 6.35 3.60 14.75
C LEU A 74 6.09 2.86 13.44
N PRO A 75 6.70 1.70 13.15
CA PRO A 75 6.29 0.87 12.02
C PRO A 75 4.81 0.48 12.05
N LEU A 76 4.31 0.07 13.22
CA LEU A 76 2.89 -0.31 13.37
C LEU A 76 1.96 0.89 13.25
N ALA A 77 2.34 2.04 13.81
CA ALA A 77 1.60 3.27 13.64
C ALA A 77 1.56 3.68 12.18
N PHE A 78 2.69 3.62 11.47
CA PHE A 78 2.77 3.95 10.05
C PHE A 78 1.80 3.13 9.22
N VAL A 79 1.85 1.80 9.30
CA VAL A 79 0.95 0.92 8.54
C VAL A 79 -0.49 1.03 9.04
N GLY A 80 -0.68 1.29 10.33
CA GLY A 80 -1.98 1.46 10.97
C GLY A 80 -2.77 2.67 10.49
N ARG A 81 -2.10 3.72 9.98
CA ARG A 81 -2.76 4.85 9.28
C ARG A 81 -3.51 4.44 8.02
N PHE A 82 -3.31 3.22 7.55
CA PHE A 82 -4.00 2.66 6.39
C PHE A 82 -4.96 1.52 6.76
N ASP A 83 -5.30 1.36 8.05
CA ASP A 83 -6.25 0.34 8.51
C ASP A 83 -7.64 0.57 7.88
N ALA A 84 -8.32 -0.53 7.53
CA ALA A 84 -9.67 -0.49 6.96
C ALA A 84 -10.71 0.00 7.98
N ASP A 85 -10.53 -0.30 9.27
CA ASP A 85 -11.39 0.22 10.32
C ASP A 85 -11.02 1.68 10.65
N ASP A 86 -11.97 2.58 10.43
CA ASP A 86 -11.78 4.03 10.62
C ASP A 86 -11.39 4.40 12.05
N LYS A 87 -11.87 3.66 13.07
CA LYS A 87 -11.56 3.96 14.47
C LYS A 87 -10.17 3.50 14.86
N ARG A 88 -9.66 2.42 14.25
CA ARG A 88 -8.27 1.98 14.43
C ARG A 88 -7.33 2.90 13.68
N ARG A 89 -7.65 3.22 12.42
CA ARG A 89 -6.89 4.14 11.58
C ARG A 89 -6.63 5.47 12.28
N LYS A 90 -7.68 6.13 12.77
CA LYS A 90 -7.56 7.42 13.48
C LYS A 90 -6.65 7.35 14.70
N LYS A 91 -6.72 6.24 15.47
CA LYS A 91 -5.83 6.07 16.63
C LYS A 91 -4.38 5.91 16.21
N TRP A 92 -4.11 5.13 15.16
CA TRP A 92 -2.76 4.97 14.65
C TRP A 92 -2.21 6.24 14.00
N GLU A 93 -3.06 7.04 13.36
CA GLU A 93 -2.72 8.41 12.94
C GLU A 93 -2.32 9.26 14.15
N GLU A 94 -3.13 9.28 15.22
CA GLU A 94 -2.78 10.01 16.44
C GLU A 94 -1.47 9.51 17.07
N VAL A 95 -1.23 8.19 17.13
CA VAL A 95 0.04 7.64 17.62
C VAL A 95 1.20 8.08 16.72
N TRP A 96 1.04 8.06 15.40
CA TRP A 96 2.08 8.50 14.48
C TRP A 96 2.40 9.99 14.65
N GLU A 97 1.38 10.86 14.69
CA GLU A 97 1.57 12.30 14.83
C GLU A 97 2.16 12.69 16.20
N GLU A 98 1.79 12.00 17.28
CA GLU A 98 2.30 12.28 18.63
C GLU A 98 3.76 11.82 18.82
N ASN A 99 4.25 10.86 18.03
CA ASN A 99 5.56 10.23 18.25
C ASN A 99 6.54 10.39 17.08
N SER A 100 6.10 10.86 15.92
CA SER A 100 6.98 11.13 14.78
C SER A 100 7.60 12.54 14.87
N SER A 101 8.84 12.68 14.42
CA SER A 101 9.52 13.99 14.30
C SER A 101 9.29 14.63 12.92
N GLY A 102 8.18 14.28 12.27
CA GLY A 102 7.90 14.54 10.85
C GLY A 102 8.00 13.28 9.98
N ALA A 103 7.24 13.25 8.88
CA ALA A 103 7.07 12.05 8.07
C ALA A 103 8.40 11.53 7.47
N SER A 104 9.12 12.37 6.70
CA SER A 104 10.39 11.98 6.06
C SER A 104 11.50 11.61 7.06
N SER A 105 11.65 12.37 8.15
CA SER A 105 12.68 12.12 9.17
C SER A 105 12.44 10.80 9.90
N THR A 106 11.19 10.53 10.25
CA THR A 106 10.79 9.31 10.96
C THR A 106 10.88 8.09 10.06
N VAL A 107 10.40 8.20 8.80
CA VAL A 107 10.56 7.12 7.81
C VAL A 107 12.03 6.81 7.57
N ARG A 108 12.93 7.80 7.54
CA ARG A 108 14.38 7.55 7.40
C ARG A 108 14.95 6.70 8.53
N LEU A 109 14.49 6.90 9.77
CA LEU A 109 14.97 6.16 10.94
C LEU A 109 14.46 4.72 10.98
N TYR A 110 13.24 4.49 10.52
CA TYR A 110 12.54 3.19 10.65
C TYR A 110 12.17 2.57 9.31
N LEU A 111 12.89 2.91 8.24
CA LEU A 111 12.54 2.54 6.87
C LEU A 111 12.44 1.02 6.71
N ASP A 112 13.45 0.30 7.19
CA ASP A 112 13.53 -1.15 6.99
C ASP A 112 12.40 -1.86 7.74
N GLU A 113 12.05 -1.43 8.94
CA GLU A 113 10.95 -1.97 9.72
C GLU A 113 9.58 -1.63 9.13
N ILE A 114 9.35 -0.38 8.68
CA ILE A 114 8.09 0.01 8.01
C ILE A 114 7.93 -0.77 6.71
N LEU A 115 9.00 -0.89 5.92
CA LEU A 115 8.97 -1.62 4.65
C LEU A 115 8.71 -3.11 4.89
N ALA A 116 9.39 -3.73 5.86
CA ALA A 116 9.17 -5.12 6.21
C ALA A 116 7.72 -5.37 6.65
N SER A 117 7.16 -4.51 7.51
CA SER A 117 5.76 -4.60 7.95
C SER A 117 4.79 -4.46 6.78
N SER A 118 5.03 -3.51 5.88
CA SER A 118 4.19 -3.27 4.69
C SER A 118 4.20 -4.45 3.72
N LEU A 119 5.37 -5.04 3.46
CA LEU A 119 5.54 -6.21 2.59
C LEU A 119 4.92 -7.47 3.18
N ALA A 120 5.04 -7.67 4.50
CA ALA A 120 4.39 -8.78 5.20
C ALA A 120 2.87 -8.69 5.07
N ARG A 121 2.30 -7.49 5.27
CA ARG A 121 0.87 -7.23 5.09
C ARG A 121 0.40 -7.46 3.65
N LEU A 122 1.15 -6.98 2.66
CA LEU A 122 0.88 -7.22 1.23
C LEU A 122 0.90 -8.72 0.85
N SER A 123 1.62 -9.54 1.61
CA SER A 123 1.70 -10.98 1.42
C SER A 123 0.61 -11.77 2.20
N SER A 124 -0.25 -11.08 2.94
CA SER A 124 -1.30 -11.71 3.75
C SER A 124 -2.36 -12.40 2.87
N SER A 125 -2.94 -13.49 3.40
CA SER A 125 -4.13 -14.14 2.83
C SER A 125 -5.41 -13.31 3.03
N GLN A 126 -5.41 -12.32 3.92
CA GLN A 126 -6.57 -11.48 4.19
C GLN A 126 -6.56 -10.24 3.30
N TYR A 127 -7.59 -10.09 2.47
CA TYR A 127 -7.65 -9.03 1.46
C TYR A 127 -7.56 -7.61 2.03
N GLN A 128 -8.18 -7.34 3.19
CA GLN A 128 -8.11 -6.02 3.83
C GLN A 128 -6.70 -5.69 4.32
N ILE A 129 -6.01 -6.67 4.93
CA ILE A 129 -4.60 -6.53 5.37
C ILE A 129 -3.68 -6.37 4.16
N LYS A 130 -3.96 -7.11 3.09
CA LYS A 130 -3.24 -7.00 1.82
C LYS A 130 -3.37 -5.61 1.19
N ALA A 131 -4.59 -5.07 1.13
CA ALA A 131 -4.86 -3.72 0.66
C ALA A 131 -4.17 -2.66 1.53
N GLN A 132 -4.15 -2.85 2.86
CA GLN A 132 -3.42 -2.00 3.79
C GLN A 132 -1.91 -2.00 3.51
N GLY A 133 -1.32 -3.17 3.23
CA GLY A 133 0.09 -3.29 2.84
C GLY A 133 0.42 -2.48 1.58
N ALA A 134 -0.44 -2.55 0.56
CA ALA A 134 -0.31 -1.75 -0.65
C ALA A 134 -0.35 -0.24 -0.36
N SER A 135 -1.34 0.20 0.42
CA SER A 135 -1.51 1.60 0.82
C SER A 135 -0.33 2.11 1.66
N ALA A 136 0.25 1.26 2.52
CA ALA A 136 1.42 1.62 3.30
C ALA A 136 2.68 1.80 2.42
N LEU A 137 2.87 0.95 1.40
CA LEU A 137 3.95 1.15 0.42
C LEU A 137 3.75 2.46 -0.37
N ALA A 138 2.52 2.79 -0.73
CA ALA A 138 2.19 4.08 -1.36
C ALA A 138 2.58 5.25 -0.44
N GLY A 139 2.16 5.17 0.83
CA GLY A 139 2.49 6.15 1.86
C GLY A 139 4.00 6.34 2.03
N LEU A 140 4.79 5.27 2.00
CA LEU A 140 6.25 5.35 2.09
C LEU A 140 6.84 6.21 0.96
N ALA A 141 6.37 6.00 -0.27
CA ALA A 141 6.84 6.75 -1.43
C ALA A 141 6.43 8.23 -1.38
N VAL A 142 5.23 8.53 -0.87
CA VAL A 142 4.73 9.90 -0.71
C VAL A 142 5.45 10.63 0.43
N ASP A 143 5.62 9.98 1.59
CA ASP A 143 6.14 10.59 2.82
C ASP A 143 7.65 10.85 2.75
N ALA A 144 8.41 10.02 2.02
CA ALA A 144 9.88 10.08 2.00
C ALA A 144 10.51 9.60 0.66
N PRO A 145 10.22 10.27 -0.47
CA PRO A 145 10.66 9.82 -1.80
C PRO A 145 12.18 9.63 -1.94
N ASP A 146 12.96 10.53 -1.35
CA ASP A 146 14.42 10.50 -1.39
C ASP A 146 15.01 9.34 -0.56
N VAL A 147 14.32 8.97 0.53
CA VAL A 147 14.69 7.85 1.40
C VAL A 147 14.36 6.53 0.73
N VAL A 148 13.18 6.42 0.11
CA VAL A 148 12.68 5.17 -0.45
C VAL A 148 13.22 4.86 -1.85
N ALA A 149 13.86 5.83 -2.53
CA ALA A 149 14.33 5.67 -3.91
C ALA A 149 15.17 4.39 -4.12
N GLY A 150 16.03 4.02 -3.16
CA GLY A 150 16.84 2.80 -3.21
C GLY A 150 16.04 1.50 -3.00
N LYS A 151 14.85 1.57 -2.39
CA LYS A 151 13.95 0.44 -2.14
C LYS A 151 12.78 0.39 -3.13
N ALA A 152 12.54 1.45 -3.90
CA ALA A 152 11.46 1.55 -4.88
C ALA A 152 11.39 0.34 -5.85
N PRO A 153 12.49 -0.22 -6.37
CA PRO A 153 12.41 -1.45 -7.19
C PRO A 153 11.81 -2.65 -6.46
N THR A 154 12.11 -2.81 -5.16
CA THR A 154 11.55 -3.89 -4.33
C THR A 154 10.04 -3.66 -4.11
N MET A 155 9.65 -2.42 -3.85
CA MET A 155 8.25 -2.04 -3.67
C MET A 155 7.44 -2.28 -4.95
N LEU A 156 7.96 -1.83 -6.10
CA LEU A 156 7.33 -2.04 -7.41
C LEU A 156 7.22 -3.53 -7.73
N ALA A 157 8.28 -4.32 -7.52
CA ALA A 157 8.23 -5.76 -7.74
C ALA A 157 7.14 -6.45 -6.90
N ALA A 158 7.02 -6.07 -5.63
CA ALA A 158 6.00 -6.64 -4.74
C ALA A 158 4.58 -6.24 -5.18
N LEU A 159 4.35 -4.96 -5.52
CA LEU A 159 3.05 -4.46 -5.95
C LEU A 159 2.62 -5.05 -7.30
N THR A 160 3.51 -5.04 -8.31
CA THR A 160 3.17 -5.53 -9.66
C THR A 160 2.98 -7.03 -9.70
N LYS A 161 3.64 -7.79 -8.83
CA LYS A 161 3.41 -9.24 -8.67
C LYS A 161 1.96 -9.56 -8.27
N GLU A 162 1.30 -8.68 -7.53
CA GLU A 162 -0.07 -8.89 -7.04
C GLU A 162 -1.17 -8.45 -8.03
N LEU A 163 -0.79 -7.74 -9.11
CA LEU A 163 -1.73 -7.24 -10.12
C LEU A 163 -2.31 -8.35 -11.01
N PRO A 164 -1.53 -9.28 -11.57
CA PRO A 164 -2.07 -10.36 -12.38
C PRO A 164 -3.06 -11.25 -11.63
N GLY A 165 -3.93 -11.94 -12.38
CA GLY A 165 -4.82 -12.96 -11.85
C GLY A 165 -6.13 -12.41 -11.26
N ARG A 166 -6.66 -13.14 -10.26
CA ARG A 166 -8.00 -12.93 -9.70
C ARG A 166 -8.15 -11.53 -9.08
N VAL A 167 -9.32 -10.92 -9.26
CA VAL A 167 -9.71 -9.69 -8.56
C VAL A 167 -10.29 -10.06 -7.20
N TRP A 168 -9.78 -9.42 -6.16
CA TRP A 168 -10.23 -9.55 -4.78
C TRP A 168 -10.63 -8.17 -4.23
N GLU A 169 -11.33 -8.14 -3.10
CA GLU A 169 -11.86 -6.91 -2.52
C GLU A 169 -10.76 -5.97 -2.05
N GLY A 170 -10.69 -4.76 -2.62
CA GLY A 170 -9.63 -3.80 -2.31
C GLY A 170 -8.40 -3.91 -3.21
N LYS A 171 -8.39 -4.80 -4.21
CA LYS A 171 -7.26 -4.96 -5.16
C LYS A 171 -6.96 -3.66 -5.92
N GLU A 172 -7.98 -2.83 -6.11
CA GLU A 172 -7.85 -1.50 -6.71
C GLU A 172 -6.87 -0.58 -5.97
N SER A 173 -6.54 -0.83 -4.70
CA SER A 173 -5.54 -0.04 -3.95
C SER A 173 -4.11 -0.25 -4.46
N LEU A 174 -3.84 -1.34 -5.20
CA LEU A 174 -2.53 -1.57 -5.81
C LEU A 174 -2.23 -0.55 -6.91
N PHE A 175 -3.24 -0.06 -7.63
CA PHE A 175 -3.06 0.89 -8.73
C PHE A 175 -2.50 2.25 -8.26
N PRO A 176 -3.13 2.96 -7.30
CA PRO A 176 -2.56 4.18 -6.78
C PRO A 176 -1.20 3.92 -6.11
N ALA A 177 -1.00 2.78 -5.46
CA ALA A 177 0.29 2.43 -4.86
C ALA A 177 1.42 2.32 -5.89
N VAL A 178 1.18 1.63 -7.01
CA VAL A 178 2.16 1.56 -8.12
C VAL A 178 2.42 2.96 -8.68
N ALA A 179 1.36 3.72 -8.95
CA ALA A 179 1.48 5.07 -9.51
C ALA A 179 2.25 6.02 -8.58
N ASP A 180 2.00 5.98 -7.27
CA ASP A 180 2.69 6.80 -6.27
C ASP A 180 4.19 6.48 -6.25
N VAL A 181 4.56 5.19 -6.26
CA VAL A 181 5.98 4.80 -6.28
C VAL A 181 6.66 5.24 -7.59
N VAL A 182 5.99 5.09 -8.74
CA VAL A 182 6.53 5.53 -10.03
C VAL A 182 6.68 7.06 -10.08
N GLU A 183 5.68 7.81 -9.64
CA GLU A 183 5.66 9.27 -9.67
C GLU A 183 6.68 9.88 -8.72
N LYS A 184 6.84 9.30 -7.52
CA LYS A 184 7.73 9.80 -6.49
C LYS A 184 9.17 9.31 -6.65
N CYS A 185 9.38 8.20 -7.36
CA CYS A 185 10.71 7.64 -7.63
C CYS A 185 10.92 7.30 -9.12
N PRO A 186 10.79 8.27 -10.06
CA PRO A 186 10.77 7.98 -11.50
C PRO A 186 12.07 7.36 -12.01
N ALA A 187 13.24 7.85 -11.57
CA ALA A 187 14.54 7.30 -11.97
C ALA A 187 14.71 5.83 -11.52
N ALA A 188 14.25 5.50 -10.31
CA ALA A 188 14.29 4.14 -9.79
C ALA A 188 13.28 3.24 -10.52
N ALA A 189 12.10 3.76 -10.83
CA ALA A 189 11.07 3.07 -11.62
C ALA A 189 11.52 2.78 -13.06
N SER A 190 12.18 3.74 -13.71
CA SER A 190 12.81 3.54 -15.03
C SER A 190 13.84 2.41 -14.97
N THR A 191 14.72 2.42 -13.96
CA THR A 191 15.76 1.39 -13.77
C THR A 191 15.19 0.00 -13.46
N PHE A 192 14.08 -0.06 -12.72
CA PHE A 192 13.37 -1.30 -12.43
C PHE A 192 12.78 -1.95 -13.69
N GLY A 193 12.47 -1.15 -14.71
CA GLY A 193 11.81 -1.60 -15.94
C GLY A 193 10.46 -0.95 -16.11
N GLY A 194 10.41 0.39 -16.16
CA GLY A 194 9.16 1.15 -16.29
C GLY A 194 8.26 0.69 -17.44
N GLY A 195 8.83 0.17 -18.54
CA GLY A 195 8.10 -0.48 -19.63
C GLY A 195 7.27 -1.69 -19.19
N GLU A 196 7.79 -2.51 -18.29
CA GLU A 196 7.08 -3.69 -17.75
C GLU A 196 5.97 -3.28 -16.79
N VAL A 197 6.19 -2.24 -15.98
CA VAL A 197 5.15 -1.66 -15.12
C VAL A 197 3.99 -1.15 -15.98
N VAL A 198 4.29 -0.38 -17.04
CA VAL A 198 3.28 0.14 -17.97
C VAL A 198 2.52 -0.99 -18.67
N LYS A 199 3.21 -2.03 -19.16
CA LYS A 199 2.56 -3.21 -19.77
C LYS A 199 1.61 -3.90 -18.80
N THR A 200 2.03 -4.08 -17.54
CA THR A 200 1.20 -4.69 -16.49
C THR A 200 -0.06 -3.86 -16.25
N LEU A 201 0.06 -2.53 -16.15
CA LEU A 201 -1.09 -1.63 -15.99
C LEU A 201 -2.02 -1.66 -17.20
N VAL A 202 -1.47 -1.67 -18.41
CA VAL A 202 -2.27 -1.79 -19.66
C VAL A 202 -3.08 -3.08 -19.67
N ALA A 203 -2.47 -4.21 -19.32
CA ALA A 203 -3.16 -5.50 -19.26
C ALA A 203 -4.35 -5.46 -18.29
N GLU A 204 -4.18 -4.79 -17.14
CA GLU A 204 -5.26 -4.62 -16.16
C GLU A 204 -6.36 -3.65 -16.61
N CYS A 205 -6.02 -2.63 -17.42
CA CYS A 205 -7.01 -1.73 -18.05
C CYS A 205 -7.87 -2.45 -19.09
N ALA A 206 -7.25 -3.32 -19.91
CA ALA A 206 -7.90 -4.08 -20.97
C ALA A 206 -8.72 -5.27 -20.43
N ALA A 207 -8.52 -5.65 -19.17
CA ALA A 207 -9.21 -6.78 -18.58
C ALA A 207 -10.72 -6.52 -18.49
N ARG A 208 -11.54 -7.53 -18.82
CA ARG A 208 -13.01 -7.47 -18.68
C ARG A 208 -13.42 -7.52 -17.21
N LYS A 209 -13.25 -6.40 -16.51
CA LYS A 209 -13.46 -6.22 -15.07
C LYS A 209 -14.41 -5.06 -14.79
N LYS A 210 -14.82 -4.92 -13.52
CA LYS A 210 -15.70 -3.82 -13.03
C LYS A 210 -15.17 -2.46 -13.48
N SER A 211 -16.07 -1.53 -13.81
CA SER A 211 -15.71 -0.20 -14.34
C SER A 211 -14.80 0.57 -13.38
N SER A 212 -15.08 0.55 -12.07
CA SER A 212 -14.25 1.20 -11.04
C SER A 212 -12.81 0.67 -11.00
N TYR A 213 -12.62 -0.64 -11.18
CA TYR A 213 -11.30 -1.27 -11.23
C TYR A 213 -10.52 -0.81 -12.47
N ARG A 214 -11.18 -0.80 -13.65
CA ARG A 214 -10.58 -0.31 -14.90
C ARG A 214 -10.25 1.18 -14.82
N GLU A 215 -11.12 1.97 -14.21
CA GLU A 215 -10.91 3.40 -14.00
C GLU A 215 -9.69 3.67 -13.09
N ALA A 216 -9.53 2.91 -12.00
CA ALA A 216 -8.36 2.98 -11.14
C ALA A 216 -7.07 2.58 -11.89
N ALA A 217 -7.12 1.50 -12.69
CA ALA A 217 -6.00 1.07 -13.52
C ALA A 217 -5.60 2.13 -14.55
N LEU A 218 -6.58 2.73 -15.24
CA LEU A 218 -6.35 3.79 -16.23
C LEU A 218 -5.74 5.05 -15.60
N ARG A 219 -6.22 5.46 -14.42
CA ARG A 219 -5.61 6.58 -13.68
C ARG A 219 -4.17 6.29 -13.29
N ALA A 220 -3.89 5.07 -12.84
CA ALA A 220 -2.52 4.69 -12.49
C ALA A 220 -1.61 4.63 -13.73
N LEU A 221 -2.13 4.16 -14.86
CA LEU A 221 -1.42 4.15 -16.14
C LEU A 221 -1.08 5.57 -16.59
N ASP A 222 -2.04 6.50 -16.57
CA ASP A 222 -1.84 7.91 -16.94
C ASP A 222 -0.74 8.57 -16.09
N ARG A 223 -0.84 8.44 -14.76
CA ARG A 223 0.16 8.96 -13.82
C ARG A 223 1.55 8.34 -14.04
N SER A 224 1.61 7.04 -14.27
CA SER A 224 2.88 6.33 -14.49
C SER A 224 3.53 6.73 -15.81
N LEU A 225 2.75 6.90 -16.88
CA LEU A 225 3.23 7.38 -18.17
C LEU A 225 3.75 8.81 -18.07
N ALA A 226 3.01 9.70 -17.39
CA ALA A 226 3.43 11.09 -17.17
C ALA A 226 4.75 11.19 -16.40
N ALA A 227 4.94 10.35 -15.37
CA ALA A 227 6.15 10.32 -14.57
C ALA A 227 7.37 9.71 -15.29
N LEU A 228 7.15 8.76 -16.20
CA LEU A 228 8.21 8.09 -16.95
C LEU A 228 8.52 8.76 -18.30
N ALA A 229 7.68 9.71 -18.73
CA ALA A 229 7.90 10.44 -19.97
C ALA A 229 9.21 11.25 -19.89
N PRO A 230 10.02 11.29 -20.97
CA PRO A 230 11.16 12.18 -21.02
C PRO A 230 10.69 13.64 -20.84
N PRO A 231 11.47 14.50 -20.16
CA PRO A 231 11.12 15.90 -20.00
C PRO A 231 10.91 16.50 -21.37
N THR A 232 9.71 17.02 -21.62
CA THR A 232 9.37 17.64 -22.90
C THR A 232 10.25 18.87 -23.06
N VAL A 233 11.21 18.80 -23.99
CA VAL A 233 11.88 20.00 -24.48
C VAL A 233 10.78 20.83 -25.13
N GLY A 234 10.37 21.92 -24.47
CA GLY A 234 9.27 22.74 -24.93
C GLY A 234 9.47 23.21 -26.38
N PRO A 235 8.39 23.39 -27.16
CA PRO A 235 8.47 23.91 -28.52
C PRO A 235 8.82 25.41 -28.45
N GLY A 236 10.10 25.74 -28.30
CA GLY A 236 10.55 27.12 -28.14
C GLY A 236 12.05 27.39 -28.35
N GLY A 237 12.87 26.39 -28.66
CA GLY A 237 14.28 26.58 -29.01
C GLY A 237 14.46 26.82 -30.51
N GLY A 238 14.28 28.05 -30.98
CA GLY A 238 14.70 28.44 -32.33
C GLY A 238 16.22 28.33 -32.51
N PRO A 239 16.75 28.29 -33.75
CA PRO A 239 18.18 28.15 -34.01
C PRO A 239 18.88 29.49 -33.73
N GLY A 240 19.20 29.76 -32.47
CA GLY A 240 20.03 30.88 -32.02
C GLY A 240 21.43 30.39 -31.70
N GLY A 241 22.37 30.64 -32.60
CA GLY A 241 23.78 30.31 -32.40
C GLY A 241 24.45 31.12 -31.27
N GLY A 242 25.33 30.46 -30.54
CA GLY A 242 26.31 31.06 -29.65
C GLY A 242 27.29 29.99 -29.14
N PRO A 243 28.60 30.08 -29.40
CA PRO A 243 29.56 29.12 -28.87
C PRO A 243 29.99 29.56 -27.47
N GLY A 244 29.78 28.72 -26.48
CA GLY A 244 30.23 28.94 -25.11
C GLY A 244 30.46 27.60 -24.43
N GLY A 245 31.74 27.20 -24.34
CA GLY A 245 32.15 25.92 -23.78
C GLY A 245 31.92 25.81 -22.27
N GLY A 246 31.65 24.58 -21.84
CA GLY A 246 31.60 24.18 -20.43
C GLY A 246 31.51 22.66 -20.35
N ALA A 247 32.65 22.02 -20.14
CA ALA A 247 32.77 20.59 -19.91
C ALA A 247 32.18 20.21 -18.55
N GLY A 248 31.46 19.08 -18.48
CA GLY A 248 31.11 18.46 -17.19
C GLY A 248 30.00 17.42 -17.27
N GLY A 249 30.39 16.14 -17.23
CA GLY A 249 29.57 15.05 -16.69
C GLY A 249 28.58 14.37 -17.65
N GLY A 250 29.00 13.26 -18.25
CA GLY A 250 28.09 12.34 -18.91
C GLY A 250 27.16 11.68 -17.90
N ALA A 251 25.93 12.19 -17.78
CA ALA A 251 24.81 11.43 -17.28
C ALA A 251 24.28 10.59 -18.45
N GLY A 252 24.33 9.26 -18.33
CA GLY A 252 23.81 8.35 -19.35
C GLY A 252 22.39 8.75 -19.71
N ALA A 253 22.15 9.01 -21.00
CA ALA A 253 20.82 9.25 -21.53
C ALA A 253 19.98 8.02 -21.19
N ALA A 254 19.02 8.16 -20.28
CA ALA A 254 17.98 7.16 -20.10
C ALA A 254 17.34 6.97 -21.48
N GLU A 255 17.45 5.76 -22.04
CA GLU A 255 16.78 5.39 -23.28
C GLU A 255 15.33 5.85 -23.19
N SER A 256 14.90 6.70 -24.13
CA SER A 256 13.51 7.12 -24.21
C SER A 256 12.68 5.88 -24.55
N VAL A 257 12.05 5.29 -23.54
CA VAL A 257 11.20 4.11 -23.73
C VAL A 257 9.94 4.54 -24.48
N ASP A 258 9.76 4.01 -25.69
CA ASP A 258 8.52 4.20 -26.44
C ASP A 258 7.42 3.33 -25.84
N PHE A 259 6.49 3.96 -25.12
CA PHE A 259 5.33 3.30 -24.53
C PHE A 259 4.16 3.14 -25.51
N PHE A 260 4.21 3.78 -26.68
CA PHE A 260 3.11 3.77 -27.65
C PHE A 260 2.72 2.34 -28.08
N PRO A 261 3.65 1.42 -28.42
CA PRO A 261 3.30 0.05 -28.76
C PRO A 261 2.57 -0.69 -27.64
N ALA A 262 2.90 -0.40 -26.37
CA ALA A 262 2.26 -1.03 -25.23
C ALA A 262 0.83 -0.50 -25.04
N VAL A 263 0.59 0.80 -25.22
CA VAL A 263 -0.71 1.45 -24.97
C VAL A 263 -1.63 1.42 -26.20
N PHE A 264 -1.10 1.24 -27.41
CA PHE A 264 -1.83 1.26 -28.67
C PHE A 264 -3.10 0.39 -28.72
N PRO A 265 -3.12 -0.85 -28.17
CA PRO A 265 -4.34 -1.64 -28.12
C PRO A 265 -5.50 -0.94 -27.40
N LEU A 266 -5.23 -0.25 -26.28
CA LEU A 266 -6.26 0.51 -25.54
C LEU A 266 -6.75 1.73 -26.34
N VAL A 267 -5.83 2.41 -27.02
CA VAL A 267 -6.17 3.57 -27.87
C VAL A 267 -7.09 3.12 -29.01
N ARG A 268 -6.75 2.02 -29.69
CA ARG A 268 -7.58 1.45 -30.75
C ARG A 268 -8.98 1.08 -30.23
N ASP A 269 -9.06 0.39 -29.10
CA ASP A 269 -10.35 -0.02 -28.52
C ASP A 269 -11.23 1.20 -28.12
N THR A 270 -10.60 2.35 -27.83
CA THR A 270 -11.31 3.62 -27.57
C THR A 270 -11.79 4.30 -28.85
N LEU A 271 -10.98 4.25 -29.91
CA LEU A 271 -11.27 4.87 -31.20
C LEU A 271 -12.28 4.06 -32.05
N ASP A 272 -12.31 2.74 -31.86
CA ASP A 272 -13.20 1.81 -32.56
C ASP A 272 -13.85 0.86 -31.54
N PRO A 273 -14.88 1.33 -30.80
CA PRO A 273 -15.51 0.53 -29.76
C PRO A 273 -16.23 -0.69 -30.38
N PRO A 274 -16.16 -1.87 -29.74
CA PRO A 274 -16.85 -3.06 -30.24
C PRO A 274 -18.37 -2.80 -30.36
N SER A 275 -18.98 -3.23 -31.47
CA SER A 275 -20.40 -3.01 -31.76
C SER A 275 -21.30 -3.54 -30.63
N SER A 276 -22.36 -2.78 -30.32
CA SER A 276 -23.28 -2.97 -29.19
C SER A 276 -23.95 -4.35 -29.13
N ASP A 277 -24.07 -5.05 -30.27
CA ASP A 277 -24.67 -6.38 -30.35
C ASP A 277 -23.87 -7.48 -29.62
N SER A 278 -22.61 -7.21 -29.27
CA SER A 278 -21.74 -8.13 -28.52
C SER A 278 -21.67 -7.84 -27.01
N ALA A 279 -22.13 -6.66 -26.58
CA ALA A 279 -22.03 -6.21 -25.19
C ALA A 279 -23.17 -6.75 -24.31
N ASP A 280 -24.40 -6.79 -24.84
CA ASP A 280 -25.62 -7.13 -24.08
C ASP A 280 -25.70 -8.61 -23.69
N ALA A 281 -25.16 -9.51 -24.53
CA ALA A 281 -25.03 -10.93 -24.19
C ALA A 281 -23.99 -11.18 -23.08
N SER A 282 -22.99 -10.30 -22.95
CA SER A 282 -21.83 -10.50 -22.07
C SER A 282 -22.02 -9.96 -20.64
N MET A 283 -22.91 -8.99 -20.44
CA MET A 283 -23.20 -8.41 -19.12
C MET A 283 -24.01 -9.38 -18.24
N ASN A 284 -24.97 -10.10 -18.81
CA ASN A 284 -25.78 -11.07 -18.07
C ASN A 284 -24.97 -12.30 -17.62
N ASP A 285 -23.98 -12.73 -18.40
CA ASP A 285 -23.10 -13.84 -18.01
C ASP A 285 -22.12 -13.43 -16.91
N ALA A 286 -21.59 -12.20 -16.95
CA ALA A 286 -20.66 -11.69 -15.94
C ALA A 286 -21.30 -11.49 -14.56
N GLU A 287 -22.55 -11.00 -14.49
CA GLU A 287 -23.27 -10.86 -13.20
C GLU A 287 -23.66 -12.22 -12.58
N ASN A 288 -24.02 -13.21 -13.41
CA ASN A 288 -24.31 -14.56 -12.93
C ASN A 288 -23.06 -15.30 -12.45
N LEU A 289 -21.92 -15.10 -13.12
CA LEU A 289 -20.63 -15.63 -12.69
C LEU A 289 -20.15 -14.96 -11.39
N ASP A 290 -20.28 -13.64 -11.23
CA ASP A 290 -19.87 -12.90 -10.02
C ASP A 290 -20.68 -13.35 -8.78
N ARG A 291 -22.00 -13.55 -8.90
CA ARG A 291 -22.83 -14.06 -7.79
C ARG A 291 -22.55 -15.52 -7.43
N SER A 292 -22.36 -16.39 -8.42
CA SER A 292 -22.09 -17.81 -8.19
C SER A 292 -20.70 -18.04 -7.59
N THR A 293 -19.69 -17.30 -8.06
CA THR A 293 -18.30 -17.42 -7.56
C THR A 293 -18.08 -16.71 -6.23
N ALA A 294 -18.73 -15.58 -5.96
CA ALA A 294 -18.65 -14.93 -4.64
C ALA A 294 -19.21 -15.84 -3.53
N GLY A 295 -20.36 -16.50 -3.76
CA GLY A 295 -20.96 -17.43 -2.81
C GLY A 295 -20.15 -18.72 -2.60
N ALA A 296 -19.49 -19.23 -3.64
CA ALA A 296 -18.63 -20.40 -3.54
C ALA A 296 -17.30 -20.09 -2.82
N THR A 297 -16.75 -18.89 -3.03
CA THR A 297 -15.39 -18.56 -2.56
C THR A 297 -15.30 -18.10 -1.11
N SER A 298 -16.36 -17.52 -0.54
CA SER A 298 -16.45 -17.38 0.93
C SER A 298 -16.48 -18.75 1.61
N ARG A 299 -17.21 -19.70 1.03
CA ARG A 299 -17.40 -21.04 1.60
C ARG A 299 -16.13 -21.89 1.54
N GLU A 300 -15.42 -21.86 0.40
CA GLU A 300 -14.15 -22.57 0.23
C GLU A 300 -13.02 -22.00 1.09
N MET A 301 -12.97 -20.68 1.31
CA MET A 301 -11.98 -20.08 2.24
C MET A 301 -12.32 -20.36 3.71
N GLU A 302 -13.59 -20.37 4.10
CA GLU A 302 -14.01 -20.83 5.43
C GLU A 302 -13.63 -22.31 5.65
N GLU A 303 -13.77 -23.16 4.62
CA GLU A 303 -13.39 -24.57 4.67
C GLU A 303 -11.86 -24.77 4.72
N GLU A 304 -11.08 -23.98 3.98
CA GLU A 304 -9.61 -24.05 4.03
C GLU A 304 -9.04 -23.50 5.34
N ALA A 305 -9.61 -22.43 5.89
CA ALA A 305 -9.28 -21.91 7.21
C ALA A 305 -9.60 -22.95 8.31
N HIS A 306 -10.77 -23.60 8.23
CA HIS A 306 -11.13 -24.69 9.14
C HIS A 306 -10.21 -25.90 9.01
N ARG A 307 -9.79 -26.27 7.80
CA ARG A 307 -8.84 -27.36 7.57
C ARG A 307 -7.48 -27.06 8.22
N ARG A 308 -6.93 -25.86 8.00
CA ARG A 308 -5.67 -25.44 8.62
C ARG A 308 -5.75 -25.36 10.15
N ALA A 309 -6.88 -24.94 10.70
CA ALA A 309 -7.12 -24.96 12.14
C ALA A 309 -7.22 -26.39 12.72
N SER A 310 -7.71 -27.36 11.93
CA SER A 310 -7.82 -28.76 12.34
C SER A 310 -6.50 -29.54 12.28
N GLU A 311 -5.59 -29.15 11.40
CA GLU A 311 -4.24 -29.74 11.27
C GLU A 311 -3.24 -29.22 12.33
N ALA A 312 -3.57 -28.11 13.01
CA ALA A 312 -2.75 -27.50 14.05
C ALA A 312 -3.08 -27.95 15.49
N LYS A 313 -3.98 -28.94 15.65
CA LYS A 313 -4.44 -29.49 16.94
C LYS A 313 -3.98 -30.92 17.13
#